data_AF-A0A7V9AM93-F1
#
_entry.id   AF-A0A7V9AM93-F1
#
_cell.length_a   1.000
_cell.length_b   1.000
_cell.length_c   1.000
_cell.angle_alpha   90.00
_cell.angle_beta   90.00
_cell.angle_gamma   90.00
#
_symmetry.space_group_name_H-M   'P 1'
#
loop_
_entity.id
_entity.type
_entity.pdbx_description
1 polymer ?
#
loop_
_entity_poly.entity_id
_entity_poly.type
_entity_poly.pdbx_seq_one_letter_code
_entity_poly.pdbx_strand_id
1 'polypeptide(L)' 'EAEQLCDRVAIMDEGRIIAMASPDKLIDDLVATGFEKPKVIKSANLEDVFIQLTGKDFRDD' A
#
# COMPACT_ATOMS: atom_id res chain seq x y z
N GLU A 1 5.82 -16.93 -1.16
CA GLU A 1 5.88 -17.64 -2.46
C GLU A 1 4.55 -18.32 -2.80
N ALA A 2 3.49 -17.52 -2.96
CA ALA A 2 2.22 -17.94 -3.57
C ALA A 2 1.84 -16.98 -4.72
N GLU A 3 2.77 -16.12 -5.15
CA GLU A 3 2.63 -15.19 -6.28
C GLU A 3 3.04 -15.82 -7.62
N GLN A 4 3.78 -16.94 -7.59
CA GLN A 4 4.40 -17.50 -8.81
C GLN A 4 3.53 -18.49 -9.58
N LEU A 5 2.34 -18.86 -9.09
CA LEU A 5 1.53 -19.93 -9.69
C LEU A 5 0.05 -19.58 -9.94
N CYS A 6 -0.28 -18.29 -9.94
CA CYS A 6 -1.63 -17.82 -10.26
C CYS A 6 -1.61 -17.14 -11.63
N ASP A 7 -1.91 -17.89 -12.70
CA ASP A 7 -1.96 -17.35 -14.06
C ASP A 7 -2.98 -16.21 -14.19
N ARG A 8 -4.07 -16.25 -13.40
CA ARG A 8 -5.18 -15.29 -13.44
C ARG A 8 -5.88 -15.20 -12.08
N VAL A 9 -6.31 -14.00 -11.71
CA VAL A 9 -7.08 -13.71 -10.49
C VAL A 9 -8.44 -13.12 -10.90
N ALA A 10 -9.50 -13.51 -10.19
CA ALA A 10 -10.84 -12.97 -10.33
C ALA A 10 -11.24 -12.18 -9.08
N ILE A 11 -11.72 -10.95 -9.25
CA ILE A 11 -12.34 -10.15 -8.19
C ILE A 11 -13.85 -10.37 -8.27
N MET A 12 -14.45 -10.80 -7.16
CA MET A 12 -15.88 -11.03 -7.02
C MET A 12 -16.51 -10.03 -6.06
N ASP A 13 -17.67 -9.50 -6.43
CA ASP A 13 -18.50 -8.63 -5.60
C ASP A 13 -19.97 -9.11 -5.68
N GLU A 14 -20.61 -9.30 -4.53
CA GLU A 14 -21.98 -9.82 -4.40
C GLU A 14 -22.28 -11.09 -5.25
N GLY A 15 -21.32 -12.00 -5.37
CA GLY A 15 -21.48 -13.23 -6.16
C GLY A 15 -21.35 -13.04 -7.67
N ARG A 16 -20.96 -11.85 -8.14
CA ARG A 16 -20.65 -11.55 -9.54
C ARG A 16 -19.15 -11.32 -9.70
N ILE A 17 -18.60 -11.77 -10.83
CA ILE A 17 -17.19 -11.49 -11.17
C ILE A 17 -17.15 -10.08 -11.78
N ILE A 18 -16.45 -9.16 -11.12
CA ILE A 18 -16.31 -7.77 -11.56
C ILE A 18 -15.01 -7.52 -12.34
N ALA A 19 -13.97 -8.32 -12.12
CA ALA A 19 -12.73 -8.28 -12.90
C ALA A 19 -12.06 -9.65 -12.92
N MET A 20 -11.40 -10.01 -14.03
CA MET A 20 -10.62 -11.26 -14.11
C MET A 20 -9.44 -11.13 -15.09
N ALA A 21 -8.24 -10.97 -14.56
CA ALA A 21 -7.00 -10.85 -15.33
C ALA A 21 -5.79 -11.31 -14.51
N SER A 22 -4.58 -11.26 -15.06
CA SER A 22 -3.37 -11.45 -14.26
C SER A 22 -3.26 -10.36 -13.18
N PRO A 23 -2.62 -10.63 -12.04
CA PRO A 23 -2.42 -9.64 -10.98
C PRO A 23 -1.84 -8.32 -11.50
N ASP A 24 -0.79 -8.40 -12.33
CA ASP A 24 -0.12 -7.23 -12.91
C ASP A 24 -1.08 -6.39 -13.73
N LYS A 25 -1.91 -7.02 -14.56
CA LYS A 25 -2.87 -6.32 -15.41
C LYS A 25 -3.95 -5.60 -14.60
N LEU A 26 -4.43 -6.22 -13.52
CA LEU A 26 -5.41 -5.57 -12.63
C LEU A 26 -4.81 -4.35 -11.92
N ILE A 27 -3.52 -4.40 -11.57
CA ILE A 27 -2.80 -3.28 -10.98
C ILE A 27 -2.59 -2.17 -12.02
N ASP A 28 -2.17 -2.51 -13.24
CA ASP A 28 -2.01 -1.56 -14.33
C ASP A 28 -3.33 -0.86 -14.68
N ASP A 29 -4.43 -1.63 -14.79
CA ASP A 29 -5.77 -1.10 -15.02
C ASP A 29 -6.19 -0.17 -13.88
N LEU A 30 -5.92 -0.52 -12.62
CA LEU A 30 -6.17 0.32 -11.46
C LEU A 30 -5.37 1.64 -11.51
N VAL A 31 -4.07 1.58 -11.79
CA VAL A 31 -3.22 2.77 -11.94
C VAL A 31 -3.67 3.64 -13.11
N ALA A 32 -4.09 3.03 -14.23
CA ALA A 32 -4.61 3.74 -15.39
C ALA A 32 -5.93 4.49 -15.10
N THR A 33 -6.71 4.06 -14.11
CA THR A 33 -7.89 4.83 -13.64
C THR A 33 -7.53 6.11 -12.88
N GLY A 34 -6.24 6.37 -12.63
CA GLY A 34 -5.77 7.48 -11.81
C GLY A 34 -5.82 7.17 -10.31
N PHE A 35 -5.88 5.88 -9.93
CA PHE A 35 -5.82 5.49 -8.53
C PHE A 35 -4.44 5.78 -7.94
N GLU A 36 -4.35 6.82 -7.13
CA GLU A 36 -3.20 7.06 -6.27
C GLU A 36 -3.48 6.45 -4.90
N LYS A 37 -2.71 5.42 -4.52
CA LYS A 37 -2.78 4.87 -3.16
C LYS A 37 -2.44 5.99 -2.18
N PRO A 38 -3.33 6.38 -1.26
CA PRO A 38 -2.98 7.35 -0.23
C PRO A 38 -1.89 6.72 0.63
N LYS A 39 -0.64 7.15 0.38
CA LYS A 39 0.49 6.74 1.20
C LYS A 39 0.29 7.41 2.54
N VAL A 40 -0.29 6.69 3.49
CA VAL A 40 -0.31 7.12 4.89
C VAL A 40 1.14 7.04 5.37
N ILE A 41 1.88 8.12 5.13
CA ILE A 41 3.17 8.35 5.78
C ILE A 41 2.82 8.44 7.26
N LYS A 42 3.26 7.46 8.05
CA LYS A 42 3.09 7.48 9.50
C LYS A 42 3.55 8.86 9.97
N SER A 43 2.68 9.59 10.63
CA SER A 43 2.93 10.95 11.14
C SER A 43 3.89 10.97 12.33
N ALA A 44 4.57 9.85 12.58
CA ALA A 44 5.60 9.71 13.59
C ALA A 44 6.87 9.21 12.89
N ASN A 45 7.90 10.02 12.94
CA ASN A 45 9.24 9.72 12.46
C ASN A 45 10.14 9.29 13.64
N LEU A 46 11.41 8.99 13.39
CA LEU A 46 12.33 8.56 14.44
C LEU A 46 12.67 9.67 15.45
N GLU A 47 12.51 10.94 15.06
CA GLU A 47 12.70 12.11 15.92
C GLU A 47 11.54 12.25 16.92
N ASP A 48 10.30 12.02 16.48
CA ASP A 48 9.13 11.97 17.37
C ASP A 48 9.30 10.89 18.45
N VAL A 49 9.83 9.73 18.05
CA VAL A 49 10.16 8.63 18.97
C VAL A 49 11.27 9.03 19.93
N PHE A 50 12.29 9.74 19.45
CA PHE A 50 13.40 10.21 20.27
C PHE A 50 12.94 11.22 21.33
N ILE A 51 12.18 12.25 20.93
CA ILE A 51 11.66 13.28 21.84
C ILE A 51 10.74 12.63 22.89
N GLN A 52 9.84 11.73 22.47
CA GLN A 52 8.93 11.06 23.40
C GLN A 52 9.67 10.22 24.45
N LEU A 53 10.71 9.48 24.06
CA LEU A 53 11.42 8.59 24.98
C LEU A 53 12.42 9.31 25.87
N THR A 54 13.04 10.37 25.36
CA THR A 54 14.16 11.03 26.06
C THR A 54 13.75 12.33 26.75
N GLY A 55 12.63 12.94 26.36
CA GLY A 55 12.16 14.23 26.87
C GLY A 55 13.10 15.40 26.54
N LYS A 56 14.01 15.23 25.56
CA LYS A 56 14.97 16.23 25.13
C LYS A 56 14.67 16.62 23.68
N ASP A 57 14.64 17.92 23.41
CA ASP A 57 14.59 18.44 22.04
C ASP A 57 15.90 18.07 21.32
N PHE A 58 15.81 17.42 20.16
CA PHE A 58 16.98 17.16 19.32
C PHE A 58 17.41 18.49 18.70
N ARG A 59 18.55 19.03 19.12
CA ARG A 59 19.20 20.15 18.42
C ARG A 59 20.36 19.56 17.63
N ASP A 60 20.19 19.44 16.32
CA ASP A 60 21.27 19.10 15.39
C ASP A 60 22.24 20.29 15.30
N ASP A 61 23.47 20.08 15.77
CA ASP A 61 24.67 20.82 15.33
C ASP A 61 25.52 19.91 14.43
#